data_AF-C1AEM2-F1
#
_entry.id   AF-C1AEM2-F1
#
_cell.length_a   1.000
_cell.length_b   1.000
_cell.length_c   1.000
_cell.angle_alpha   90.00
_cell.angle_beta   90.00
_cell.angle_gamma   90.00
#
_symmetry.space_group_name_H-M   'P 1'
#
loop_
_entity.id
_entity.type
_entity.pdbx_description
1 polymer ?
#
loop_
_entity_poly.entity_id
_entity_poly.type
_entity_poly.pdbx_seq_one_letter_code
_entity_poly.pdbx_strand_id
1 'polypeptide(L)'
;MATTLSADSASATPAEHVRHRLPYENVLATIGWTPLIHLARVAKGIRTPLLGKADFFNPGGSVKDRIGLPMIEAHEAAGTLKPGGTIVEATSGNTGVGLAIAAALKGYRCIFTMPDKMSQEKVRLLKAFGAEVIITPTAVPPDHPQNYVQMAKRIVKETPGAVLAGQFENPANPAAHVATTGPEIWEQTQGRITHFVASAGTGGTITGVARYLKSKNPNIKIIAADPMGSVLAELWRSKGEGHPTGAPYKVEGVGQDCVPETLDMSVIDEFISVSDKDAFSMARRLTREEGIFVGGSAGLIAHAALNVARRLDDPEAMVVTFLCDTGERYLSKLYNDEWMRENQLLDAPQTSIADVLGNKDTSAAAIVSVTPGATVRQAIRLMALHDVSQVPVMDGTVCVGSVAESQLTTKSLADPKVLDHTVSDAMDQPFPIVESDQAVESVAKLLSKSNRAVLMRKDGIIQGIVTRYDVLEYLMHRS
;
A
#
# COMPACT_ATOMS: atom_id res chain seq x y z
N MET A 1 20.42 50.35 -46.61
CA MET A 1 20.02 50.95 -45.32
C MET A 1 20.11 49.87 -44.27
N ALA A 2 21.00 50.08 -43.30
CA ALA A 2 21.13 49.26 -42.12
C ALA A 2 19.90 49.43 -41.21
N THR A 3 19.51 48.37 -40.52
CA THR A 3 19.33 48.40 -39.06
C THR A 3 19.33 46.96 -38.52
N THR A 4 20.36 46.71 -37.70
CA THR A 4 20.60 45.58 -36.82
C THR A 4 19.59 45.47 -35.68
N LEU A 5 19.43 44.26 -35.13
CA LEU A 5 19.09 43.85 -33.75
C LEU A 5 18.81 42.33 -33.84
N SER A 6 19.26 41.40 -33.00
CA SER A 6 20.20 41.30 -31.89
C SER A 6 20.38 39.80 -31.68
N ALA A 7 21.57 39.35 -31.26
CA ALA A 7 21.80 38.00 -30.79
C ALA A 7 21.03 37.72 -29.47
N ASP A 8 20.98 36.43 -29.15
CA ASP A 8 20.62 35.80 -27.86
C ASP A 8 19.14 35.59 -27.53
N SER A 9 18.67 34.39 -27.89
CA SER A 9 18.36 33.39 -26.86
C SER A 9 18.42 32.00 -27.50
N ALA A 10 19.59 31.37 -27.48
CA ALA A 10 19.67 29.93 -27.64
C ALA A 10 18.95 29.29 -26.45
N SER A 11 17.65 29.04 -26.60
CA SER A 11 16.92 28.18 -25.69
C SER A 11 17.55 26.80 -25.80
N ALA A 12 18.41 26.45 -24.85
CA ALA A 12 18.92 25.10 -24.73
C ALA A 12 17.73 24.15 -24.67
N THR A 13 17.51 23.41 -25.76
CA THR A 13 16.60 22.27 -25.79
C THR A 13 16.99 21.33 -24.65
N PRO A 14 16.04 20.88 -23.80
CA PRO A 14 16.33 19.87 -22.79
C PRO A 14 16.89 18.65 -23.51
N ALA A 15 18.05 18.16 -23.06
CA ALA A 15 18.74 17.02 -23.66
C ALA A 15 17.75 15.90 -24.00
N GLU A 16 17.68 15.52 -25.28
CA GLU A 16 16.96 14.31 -25.70
C GLU A 16 17.49 13.16 -24.83
N HIS A 17 16.62 12.54 -24.04
CA HIS A 17 16.99 11.32 -23.33
C HIS A 17 17.09 10.18 -24.35
N VAL A 18 18.27 10.00 -24.96
CA VAL A 18 18.58 8.99 -26.00
C VAL A 18 18.74 7.58 -25.40
N ARG A 19 17.96 7.22 -24.36
CA ARG A 19 18.06 5.91 -23.69
C ARG A 19 17.16 4.89 -24.42
N HIS A 20 17.61 3.63 -24.49
CA HIS A 20 16.87 2.51 -25.13
C HIS A 20 16.67 2.60 -26.66
N ARG A 21 17.44 3.43 -27.40
CA ARG A 21 17.33 3.50 -28.88
C ARG A 21 18.07 2.38 -29.64
N LEU A 22 19.00 1.68 -28.99
CA LEU A 22 19.80 0.61 -29.58
C LEU A 22 19.56 -0.72 -28.85
N PRO A 23 19.73 -1.87 -29.53
CA PRO A 23 19.68 -3.17 -28.87
C PRO A 23 20.70 -3.30 -27.73
N TYR A 24 20.29 -3.97 -26.65
CA TYR A 24 21.17 -4.32 -25.54
C TYR A 24 21.92 -5.62 -25.85
N GLU A 25 23.17 -5.74 -25.38
CA GLU A 25 23.96 -6.96 -25.53
C GLU A 25 23.34 -8.14 -24.78
N ASN A 26 22.88 -7.89 -23.55
CA ASN A 26 22.16 -8.85 -22.73
C ASN A 26 21.30 -8.12 -21.67
N VAL A 27 20.55 -8.90 -20.89
CA VAL A 27 19.60 -8.36 -19.91
C VAL A 27 20.26 -7.54 -18.79
N LEU A 28 21.53 -7.79 -18.43
CA LEU A 28 22.21 -7.03 -17.38
C LEU A 28 22.38 -5.56 -17.77
N ALA A 29 22.57 -5.27 -19.05
CA ALA A 29 22.69 -3.90 -19.55
C ALA A 29 21.35 -3.12 -19.49
N THR A 30 20.24 -3.79 -19.18
CA THR A 30 18.93 -3.16 -18.94
C THR A 30 18.71 -2.78 -17.47
N ILE A 31 19.63 -3.17 -16.56
CA ILE A 31 19.56 -2.81 -15.15
C ILE A 31 19.86 -1.32 -14.99
N GLY A 32 19.02 -0.63 -14.23
CA GLY A 32 19.10 0.79 -13.99
C GLY A 32 18.35 1.63 -15.02
N TRP A 33 18.57 2.94 -14.98
CA TRP A 33 17.81 3.93 -15.75
C TRP A 33 16.29 3.79 -15.67
N THR A 34 15.81 3.35 -14.51
CA THR A 34 14.39 3.11 -14.27
C THR A 34 13.59 4.42 -14.27
N PRO A 35 12.30 4.40 -14.63
CA PRO A 35 11.49 5.62 -14.67
C PRO A 35 11.38 6.33 -13.31
N LEU A 36 11.21 7.65 -13.34
CA LEU A 36 10.79 8.46 -12.19
C LEU A 36 9.35 8.92 -12.44
N ILE A 37 8.41 8.43 -11.62
CA ILE A 37 6.97 8.54 -11.90
C ILE A 37 6.32 9.53 -10.93
N HIS A 38 5.50 10.45 -11.42
CA HIS A 38 4.73 11.36 -10.57
C HIS A 38 3.54 10.65 -9.91
N LEU A 39 3.46 10.66 -8.57
CA LEU A 39 2.42 10.01 -7.78
C LEU A 39 1.25 10.97 -7.49
N ALA A 40 0.56 11.39 -8.54
CA ALA A 40 -0.39 12.50 -8.50
C ALA A 40 -1.73 12.18 -7.81
N ARG A 41 -2.19 10.93 -7.88
CA ARG A 41 -3.51 10.51 -7.38
C ARG A 41 -3.47 10.29 -5.87
N VAL A 42 -2.47 9.57 -5.37
CA VAL A 42 -2.31 9.33 -3.93
C VAL A 42 -1.93 10.61 -3.18
N ALA A 43 -1.28 11.56 -3.86
CA ALA A 43 -0.92 12.87 -3.35
C ALA A 43 -1.93 13.99 -3.69
N LYS A 44 -3.14 13.65 -4.14
CA LYS A 44 -4.17 14.64 -4.48
C LYS A 44 -4.40 15.61 -3.32
N GLY A 45 -4.31 16.90 -3.60
CA GLY A 45 -4.52 17.98 -2.62
C GLY A 45 -3.28 18.38 -1.82
N ILE A 46 -2.12 17.75 -2.07
CA ILE A 46 -0.82 18.15 -1.51
C ILE A 46 -0.09 19.00 -2.55
N ARG A 47 0.43 20.16 -2.15
CA ARG A 47 1.13 21.07 -3.08
C ARG A 47 2.53 20.58 -3.44
N THR A 48 3.21 19.90 -2.52
CA THR A 48 4.55 19.33 -2.73
C THR A 48 4.51 18.17 -3.73
N PRO A 49 5.21 18.25 -4.88
CA PRO A 49 5.40 17.13 -5.80
C PRO A 49 6.00 15.90 -5.11
N LEU A 50 5.38 14.74 -5.37
CA LEU A 50 5.85 13.43 -4.91
C LEU A 50 6.14 12.52 -6.11
N LEU A 51 7.39 12.08 -6.26
CA LEU A 51 7.84 11.22 -7.37
C LEU A 51 8.32 9.87 -6.83
N GLY A 52 7.98 8.76 -7.50
CA GLY A 52 8.45 7.41 -7.19
C GLY A 52 9.50 6.92 -8.19
N LYS A 53 10.70 6.60 -7.72
CA LYS A 53 11.74 5.95 -8.51
C LYS A 53 11.38 4.47 -8.69
N ALA A 54 11.07 4.09 -9.93
CA ALA A 54 10.37 2.85 -10.27
C ALA A 54 11.31 1.65 -10.47
N ASP A 55 12.03 1.27 -9.42
CA ASP A 55 13.04 0.21 -9.50
C ASP A 55 12.50 -1.21 -9.67
N PHE A 56 11.18 -1.38 -9.56
CA PHE A 56 10.49 -2.59 -10.00
C PHE A 56 10.54 -2.80 -11.54
N PHE A 57 11.00 -1.82 -12.33
CA PHE A 57 11.25 -1.97 -13.78
C PHE A 57 12.57 -2.64 -14.15
N ASN A 58 13.46 -2.88 -13.18
CA ASN A 58 14.66 -3.68 -13.46
C ASN A 58 14.23 -5.10 -13.94
N PRO A 59 15.06 -5.80 -14.73
CA PRO A 59 14.66 -7.06 -15.39
C PRO A 59 14.30 -8.21 -14.46
N GLY A 60 14.88 -8.25 -13.26
CA GLY A 60 14.50 -9.16 -12.18
C GLY A 60 13.33 -8.65 -11.34
N GLY A 61 12.78 -7.48 -11.65
CA GLY A 61 11.61 -6.90 -10.99
C GLY A 61 11.92 -6.21 -9.66
N SER A 62 13.18 -5.84 -9.39
CA SER A 62 13.52 -5.15 -8.14
C SER A 62 14.79 -4.30 -8.16
N VAL A 63 14.90 -3.40 -7.18
CA VAL A 63 16.10 -2.63 -6.86
C VAL A 63 17.36 -3.47 -6.68
N LYS A 64 17.22 -4.73 -6.26
CA LYS A 64 18.37 -5.57 -5.91
C LYS A 64 19.13 -6.10 -7.13
N ASP A 65 18.56 -5.95 -8.32
CA ASP A 65 19.26 -6.25 -9.57
C ASP A 65 20.49 -5.36 -9.72
N ARG A 66 20.42 -4.11 -9.24
CA ARG A 66 21.52 -3.14 -9.27
C ARG A 66 22.76 -3.58 -8.50
N ILE A 67 22.60 -4.43 -7.49
CA ILE A 67 23.70 -4.85 -6.62
C ILE A 67 24.22 -6.25 -6.95
N GLY A 68 23.43 -7.07 -7.66
CA GLY A 68 23.80 -8.45 -7.99
C GLY A 68 25.11 -8.55 -8.77
N LEU A 69 25.18 -7.89 -9.93
CA LEU A 69 26.38 -7.89 -10.77
C LEU A 69 27.58 -7.22 -10.07
N PRO A 70 27.48 -6.00 -9.48
CA PRO A 70 28.62 -5.38 -8.81
C PRO A 70 29.21 -6.19 -7.65
N MET A 71 28.38 -6.90 -6.87
CA MET A 71 28.89 -7.77 -5.80
C MET A 71 29.66 -8.97 -6.37
N ILE A 72 29.19 -9.57 -7.46
CA ILE A 72 29.91 -10.65 -8.15
C ILE A 72 31.25 -10.15 -8.69
N GLU A 73 31.24 -9.00 -9.38
CA GLU A 73 32.45 -8.38 -9.93
C GLU A 73 33.45 -8.01 -8.83
N ALA A 74 32.99 -7.61 -7.66
CA ALA A 74 33.86 -7.37 -6.51
C ALA A 74 34.60 -8.66 -6.06
N HIS A 75 33.92 -9.80 -6.04
CA HIS A 75 34.54 -11.09 -5.72
C HIS A 75 35.46 -11.61 -6.85
N GLU A 76 35.11 -11.36 -8.11
CA GLU A 76 35.98 -11.64 -9.26
C GLU A 76 37.28 -10.83 -9.16
N ALA A 77 37.17 -9.52 -8.92
CA ALA A 77 38.31 -8.61 -8.79
C ALA A 77 39.20 -8.93 -7.59
N ALA A 78 38.61 -9.33 -6.46
CA ALA A 78 39.34 -9.81 -5.29
C ALA A 78 39.96 -11.21 -5.50
N GLY A 79 39.62 -11.89 -6.59
CA GLY A 79 40.08 -13.24 -6.90
C GLY A 79 39.49 -14.32 -6.00
N THR A 80 38.49 -14.00 -5.16
CA THR A 80 37.82 -14.96 -4.26
C THR A 80 36.82 -15.84 -5.00
N LEU A 81 36.22 -15.34 -6.08
CA LEU A 81 35.35 -16.10 -6.97
C LEU A 81 36.10 -16.43 -8.27
N LYS A 82 36.18 -17.72 -8.60
CA LYS A 82 36.80 -18.23 -9.84
C LYS A 82 35.73 -18.64 -10.85
N PRO A 83 36.01 -18.67 -12.17
CA PRO A 83 35.07 -19.17 -13.18
C PRO A 83 34.48 -20.53 -12.81
N GLY A 84 33.16 -20.68 -12.94
CA GLY A 84 32.43 -21.89 -12.52
C GLY A 84 32.23 -22.03 -11.00
N GLY A 85 32.65 -21.03 -10.21
CA GLY A 85 32.47 -20.99 -8.75
C GLY A 85 31.00 -20.90 -8.32
N THR A 86 30.79 -20.89 -7.01
CA THR A 86 29.45 -20.88 -6.40
C THR A 86 29.22 -19.58 -5.63
N ILE A 87 28.08 -18.94 -5.87
CA ILE A 87 27.60 -17.80 -5.11
C ILE A 87 26.60 -18.32 -4.09
N VAL A 88 26.84 -17.99 -2.82
CA VAL A 88 25.93 -18.31 -1.72
C VAL A 88 25.43 -16.99 -1.13
N GLU A 89 24.14 -16.92 -0.79
CA GLU A 89 23.59 -15.74 -0.14
C GLU A 89 22.42 -16.09 0.79
N ALA A 90 22.41 -15.45 1.97
CA ALA A 90 21.28 -15.47 2.89
C ALA A 90 20.32 -14.32 2.53
N THR A 91 19.19 -14.62 1.90
CA THR A 91 18.37 -13.57 1.27
C THR A 91 16.87 -13.75 1.43
N SER A 92 16.18 -12.61 1.56
CA SER A 92 14.72 -12.49 1.59
C SER A 92 14.07 -12.53 0.19
N GLY A 93 14.87 -12.77 -0.85
CA GLY A 93 14.43 -13.10 -2.22
C GLY A 93 15.05 -12.21 -3.29
N ASN A 94 14.88 -10.88 -3.19
CA ASN A 94 15.20 -9.97 -4.30
C ASN A 94 16.71 -9.94 -4.63
N THR A 95 17.59 -9.91 -3.64
CA THR A 95 19.04 -10.01 -3.86
C THR A 95 19.43 -11.34 -4.51
N GLY A 96 18.74 -12.44 -4.14
CA GLY A 96 18.96 -13.73 -4.79
C GLY A 96 18.61 -13.69 -6.28
N VAL A 97 17.54 -12.99 -6.67
CA VAL A 97 17.15 -12.84 -8.08
C VAL A 97 18.21 -12.05 -8.85
N GLY A 98 18.64 -10.89 -8.31
CA GLY A 98 19.70 -10.09 -8.94
C GLY A 98 21.02 -10.85 -9.10
N LEU A 99 21.41 -11.62 -8.09
CA LEU A 99 22.58 -12.52 -8.15
C LEU A 99 22.38 -13.64 -9.17
N ALA A 100 21.22 -14.28 -9.20
CA ALA A 100 20.94 -15.39 -10.11
C ALA A 100 20.94 -14.97 -11.59
N ILE A 101 20.39 -13.80 -11.91
CA ILE A 101 20.40 -13.26 -13.28
C ILE A 101 21.85 -13.04 -13.75
N ALA A 102 22.67 -12.40 -12.91
CA ALA A 102 24.08 -12.18 -13.22
C ALA A 102 24.89 -13.48 -13.29
N ALA A 103 24.64 -14.42 -12.37
CA ALA A 103 25.26 -15.73 -12.33
C ALA A 103 24.94 -16.58 -13.56
N ALA A 104 23.69 -16.55 -14.05
CA ALA A 104 23.27 -17.29 -15.24
C ALA A 104 24.06 -16.88 -16.49
N LEU A 105 24.43 -15.59 -16.59
CA LEU A 105 25.21 -15.06 -17.71
C LEU A 105 26.72 -15.19 -17.52
N LYS A 106 27.20 -15.16 -16.27
CA LYS A 106 28.63 -15.32 -15.93
C LYS A 106 29.06 -16.78 -15.69
N GLY A 107 28.13 -17.73 -15.71
CA GLY A 107 28.41 -19.16 -15.54
C GLY A 107 28.70 -19.57 -14.09
N TYR A 108 27.98 -18.98 -13.13
CA TYR A 108 28.10 -19.32 -11.70
C TYR A 108 26.91 -20.14 -11.20
N ARG A 109 27.19 -21.05 -10.27
CA ARG A 109 26.14 -21.75 -9.50
C ARG A 109 25.63 -20.85 -8.39
N CYS A 110 24.33 -20.85 -8.12
CA CYS A 110 23.73 -20.09 -7.01
C CYS A 110 23.09 -21.01 -5.97
N ILE A 111 23.38 -20.77 -4.68
CA ILE A 111 22.73 -21.43 -3.55
C ILE A 111 22.21 -20.35 -2.59
N PHE A 112 20.90 -20.32 -2.36
CA PHE A 112 20.27 -19.34 -1.49
C PHE A 112 19.63 -19.99 -0.28
N THR A 113 19.87 -19.42 0.89
CA THR A 113 19.16 -19.79 2.12
C THR A 113 18.09 -18.76 2.41
N MET A 114 16.88 -19.22 2.74
CA MET A 114 15.79 -18.32 3.11
C MET A 114 14.93 -18.87 4.25
N PRO A 115 14.39 -17.99 5.12
CA PRO A 115 13.41 -18.40 6.12
C PRO A 115 12.06 -18.84 5.51
N ASP A 116 11.39 -19.79 6.15
CA ASP A 116 10.07 -20.31 5.76
C ASP A 116 8.92 -19.27 5.78
N LYS A 117 9.09 -18.09 6.40
CA LYS A 117 8.10 -17.00 6.36
C LYS A 117 8.00 -16.30 4.99
N MET A 118 9.01 -16.46 4.12
CA MET A 118 9.05 -15.79 2.83
C MET A 118 7.97 -16.36 1.88
N SER A 119 7.47 -15.53 0.97
CA SER A 119 6.44 -15.94 0.00
C SER A 119 6.92 -17.12 -0.88
N GLN A 120 6.03 -18.07 -1.19
CA GLN A 120 6.35 -19.20 -2.08
C GLN A 120 6.68 -18.74 -3.51
N GLU A 121 6.12 -17.61 -3.93
CA GLU A 121 6.39 -16.94 -5.20
C GLU A 121 7.89 -16.67 -5.37
N LYS A 122 8.57 -16.18 -4.32
CA LYS A 122 10.02 -15.93 -4.33
C LYS A 122 10.84 -17.22 -4.44
N VAL A 123 10.44 -18.30 -3.75
CA VAL A 123 11.09 -19.62 -3.86
C VAL A 123 11.04 -20.11 -5.30
N ARG A 124 9.85 -20.07 -5.91
CA ARG A 124 9.62 -20.51 -7.28
C ARG A 124 10.40 -19.67 -8.28
N LEU A 125 10.44 -18.36 -8.08
CA LEU A 125 11.18 -17.43 -8.94
C LEU A 125 12.69 -17.73 -8.94
N LEU A 126 13.30 -17.93 -7.76
CA LEU A 126 14.72 -18.26 -7.67
C LEU A 126 15.06 -19.61 -8.35
N LYS A 127 14.22 -20.62 -8.13
CA LYS A 127 14.36 -21.92 -8.81
C LYS A 127 14.23 -21.80 -10.33
N ALA A 128 13.35 -20.92 -10.82
CA ALA A 128 13.20 -20.67 -12.25
C ALA A 128 14.47 -20.06 -12.88
N PHE A 129 15.23 -19.27 -12.12
CA PHE A 129 16.56 -18.79 -12.52
C PHE A 129 17.68 -19.83 -12.31
N GLY A 130 17.35 -21.08 -12.02
CA GLY A 130 18.32 -22.17 -11.86
C GLY A 130 19.05 -22.18 -10.52
N ALA A 131 18.61 -21.39 -9.53
CA ALA A 131 19.23 -21.39 -8.22
C ALA A 131 18.73 -22.55 -7.34
N GLU A 132 19.64 -23.08 -6.52
CA GLU A 132 19.28 -23.96 -5.42
C GLU A 132 18.75 -23.13 -4.25
N VAL A 133 17.64 -23.56 -3.67
CA VAL A 133 16.98 -22.84 -2.58
C VAL A 133 16.82 -23.77 -1.38
N ILE A 134 17.45 -23.41 -0.27
CA ILE A 134 17.38 -24.11 1.01
C ILE A 134 16.48 -23.31 1.95
N ILE A 135 15.36 -23.91 2.34
CA ILE A 135 14.43 -23.33 3.31
C ILE A 135 14.93 -23.63 4.72
N THR A 136 14.95 -22.62 5.58
CA THR A 136 15.34 -22.73 6.99
C THR A 136 14.21 -22.27 7.92
N PRO A 137 14.10 -22.80 9.15
CA PRO A 137 13.08 -22.35 10.10
C PRO A 137 13.20 -20.86 10.45
N THR A 138 12.09 -20.13 10.49
CA THR A 138 12.10 -18.72 10.97
C THR A 138 12.28 -18.62 12.49
N ALA A 139 11.72 -19.56 13.25
CA ALA A 139 11.63 -19.50 14.71
C ALA A 139 12.91 -19.99 15.42
N VAL A 140 14.09 -19.51 15.00
CA VAL A 140 15.37 -19.81 15.62
C VAL A 140 16.18 -18.53 15.87
N PRO A 141 16.96 -18.45 16.97
CA PRO A 141 17.85 -17.32 17.24
C PRO A 141 18.88 -17.05 16.13
N PRO A 142 19.42 -15.82 15.99
CA PRO A 142 20.41 -15.46 14.96
C PRO A 142 21.71 -16.28 14.96
N ASP A 143 22.12 -16.80 16.12
CA ASP A 143 23.31 -17.63 16.31
C ASP A 143 23.04 -19.13 16.13
N HIS A 144 21.77 -19.54 15.99
CA HIS A 144 21.41 -20.94 15.83
C HIS A 144 21.91 -21.52 14.48
N PRO A 145 22.44 -22.76 14.42
CA PRO A 145 22.97 -23.34 13.18
C PRO A 145 21.97 -23.47 12.02
N GLN A 146 20.67 -23.51 12.33
CA GLN A 146 19.60 -23.55 11.33
C GLN A 146 19.11 -22.16 10.93
N ASN A 147 19.64 -21.07 11.49
CA ASN A 147 19.35 -19.73 11.01
C ASN A 147 19.84 -19.58 9.56
N TYR A 148 19.06 -18.92 8.71
CA TYR A 148 19.37 -18.76 7.28
C TYR A 148 20.76 -18.16 7.02
N VAL A 149 21.24 -17.22 7.84
CA VAL A 149 22.58 -16.62 7.72
C VAL A 149 23.66 -17.62 8.11
N GLN A 150 23.49 -18.34 9.23
CA GLN A 150 24.45 -19.35 9.68
C GLN A 150 24.53 -20.52 8.69
N MET A 151 23.40 -20.92 8.12
CA MET A 151 23.34 -21.94 7.07
C MET A 151 24.13 -21.50 5.83
N ALA A 152 23.97 -20.25 5.37
CA ALA A 152 24.75 -19.74 4.23
C ALA A 152 26.26 -19.77 4.53
N LYS A 153 26.68 -19.29 5.70
CA LYS A 153 28.08 -19.34 6.15
C LYS A 153 28.62 -20.76 6.18
N ARG A 154 27.82 -21.73 6.64
CA ARG A 154 28.19 -23.15 6.65
C ARG A 154 28.38 -23.70 5.24
N ILE A 155 27.44 -23.42 4.33
CA ILE A 155 27.52 -23.85 2.92
C ILE A 155 28.79 -23.31 2.27
N VAL A 156 29.14 -22.04 2.50
CA VAL A 156 30.37 -21.44 1.98
C VAL A 156 31.62 -22.19 2.50
N LYS A 157 31.64 -22.53 3.79
CA LYS A 157 32.75 -23.29 4.39
C LYS A 157 32.86 -24.72 3.84
N GLU A 158 31.72 -25.35 3.54
CA GLU A 158 31.64 -26.75 3.11
C GLU A 158 31.73 -26.92 1.57
N THR A 159 31.62 -25.83 0.80
CA THR A 159 31.60 -25.86 -0.67
C THR A 159 32.87 -25.24 -1.25
N PRO A 160 33.80 -26.03 -1.81
CA PRO A 160 35.00 -25.49 -2.46
C PRO A 160 34.66 -24.49 -3.58
N GLY A 161 35.33 -23.33 -3.57
CA GLY A 161 35.10 -22.27 -4.57
C GLY A 161 33.80 -21.49 -4.39
N ALA A 162 33.12 -21.65 -3.24
CA ALA A 162 31.98 -20.84 -2.88
C ALA A 162 32.40 -19.51 -2.22
N VAL A 163 31.62 -18.45 -2.48
CA VAL A 163 31.72 -17.17 -1.78
C VAL A 163 30.36 -16.79 -1.22
N LEU A 164 30.35 -16.12 -0.07
CA LEU A 164 29.18 -15.39 0.41
C LEU A 164 29.15 -14.06 -0.34
N ALA A 165 28.07 -13.72 -1.07
CA ALA A 165 27.99 -12.43 -1.76
C ALA A 165 27.97 -11.25 -0.77
N GLY A 166 27.37 -11.46 0.41
CA GLY A 166 27.54 -10.63 1.59
C GLY A 166 26.82 -9.29 1.49
N GLN A 167 25.52 -9.29 1.20
CA GLN A 167 24.81 -8.03 0.90
C GLN A 167 24.78 -7.00 2.04
N PHE A 168 25.04 -7.43 3.28
CA PHE A 168 25.01 -6.59 4.47
C PHE A 168 26.36 -5.89 4.73
N GLU A 169 27.46 -6.49 4.27
CA GLU A 169 28.85 -6.09 4.47
C GLU A 169 29.57 -5.63 3.19
N ASN A 170 29.14 -6.09 2.02
CA ASN A 170 29.85 -5.86 0.77
C ASN A 170 29.69 -4.39 0.31
N PRO A 171 30.79 -3.61 0.24
CA PRO A 171 30.73 -2.20 -0.14
C PRO A 171 30.26 -1.96 -1.58
N ALA A 172 30.26 -3.00 -2.43
CA ALA A 172 29.70 -2.92 -3.77
C ALA A 172 28.18 -2.62 -3.77
N ASN A 173 27.46 -3.00 -2.71
CA ASN A 173 26.04 -2.69 -2.57
C ASN A 173 25.77 -1.16 -2.52
N PRO A 174 26.27 -0.40 -1.53
CA PRO A 174 26.09 1.05 -1.55
C PRO A 174 26.81 1.73 -2.75
N ALA A 175 27.96 1.21 -3.18
CA ALA A 175 28.69 1.78 -4.32
C ALA A 175 27.87 1.72 -5.62
N ALA A 176 27.11 0.66 -5.86
CA ALA A 176 26.23 0.55 -7.03
C ALA A 176 25.20 1.69 -7.07
N HIS A 177 24.65 2.08 -5.92
CA HIS A 177 23.68 3.16 -5.81
C HIS A 177 24.32 4.55 -5.90
N VAL A 178 25.58 4.72 -5.45
CA VAL A 178 26.37 5.93 -5.73
C VAL A 178 26.63 6.08 -7.23
N ALA A 179 26.95 4.98 -7.91
CA ALA A 179 27.34 4.97 -9.32
C ALA A 179 26.15 5.08 -10.28
N THR A 180 24.95 4.64 -9.87
CA THR A 180 23.78 4.57 -10.77
C THR A 180 22.57 5.31 -10.22
N THR A 181 21.96 4.83 -9.13
CA THR A 181 20.67 5.32 -8.65
C THR A 181 20.68 6.80 -8.25
N GLY A 182 21.70 7.26 -7.53
CA GLY A 182 21.86 8.67 -7.17
C GLY A 182 21.94 9.60 -8.39
N PRO A 183 22.87 9.36 -9.34
CA PRO A 183 22.94 10.09 -10.61
C PRO A 183 21.63 10.11 -11.39
N GLU A 184 20.96 8.96 -11.49
CA GLU A 184 19.68 8.86 -12.20
C GLU A 184 18.62 9.78 -11.59
N ILE A 185 18.46 9.76 -10.26
CA ILE A 185 17.51 10.63 -9.56
C ILE A 185 17.86 12.10 -9.76
N TRP A 186 19.15 12.45 -9.64
CA TRP A 186 19.60 13.83 -9.82
C TRP A 186 19.32 14.35 -11.24
N GLU A 187 19.61 13.55 -12.27
CA GLU A 187 19.37 13.91 -13.66
C GLU A 187 17.87 13.99 -13.96
N GLN A 188 17.09 12.99 -13.55
CA GLN A 188 15.64 12.93 -13.78
C GLN A 188 14.86 14.05 -13.09
N THR A 189 15.37 14.55 -11.95
CA THR A 189 14.80 15.70 -11.23
C THR A 189 15.37 17.04 -11.67
N GLN A 190 16.36 17.03 -12.58
CA GLN A 190 17.11 18.22 -13.00
C GLN A 190 17.71 18.97 -11.79
N GLY A 191 18.17 18.23 -10.78
CA GLY A 191 18.72 18.77 -9.54
C GLY A 191 17.71 19.43 -8.58
N ARG A 192 16.40 19.34 -8.84
CA ARG A 192 15.35 19.99 -8.04
C ARG A 192 14.91 19.19 -6.81
N ILE A 193 15.37 17.96 -6.64
CA ILE A 193 15.05 17.15 -5.46
C ILE A 193 15.45 17.88 -4.17
N THR A 194 14.54 17.92 -3.19
CA THR A 194 14.81 18.48 -1.86
C THR A 194 14.78 17.43 -0.76
N HIS A 195 13.97 16.37 -0.94
CA HIS A 195 13.84 15.27 0.02
C HIS A 195 13.92 13.93 -0.70
N PHE A 196 14.72 13.01 -0.18
CA PHE A 196 14.76 11.62 -0.60
C PHE A 196 14.27 10.72 0.54
N VAL A 197 13.25 9.92 0.26
CA VAL A 197 12.66 8.99 1.22
C VAL A 197 12.88 7.57 0.74
N ALA A 198 13.56 6.76 1.54
CA ALA A 198 13.82 5.35 1.27
C ALA A 198 13.73 4.55 2.57
N SER A 199 13.90 3.24 2.51
CA SER A 199 13.98 2.39 3.70
C SER A 199 15.31 1.66 3.74
N ALA A 200 15.75 1.26 4.94
CA ALA A 200 16.93 0.45 5.15
C ALA A 200 16.52 -1.01 5.41
N GLY A 201 16.84 -1.90 4.47
CA GLY A 201 17.02 -3.34 4.74
C GLY A 201 18.50 -3.58 5.04
N THR A 202 19.28 -3.81 3.99
CA THR A 202 20.76 -3.76 4.08
C THR A 202 21.28 -2.34 4.30
N GLY A 203 20.53 -1.32 3.92
CA GLY A 203 20.95 0.08 4.01
C GLY A 203 21.73 0.60 2.80
N GLY A 204 22.24 -0.27 1.93
CA GLY A 204 23.04 0.15 0.78
C GLY A 204 22.34 1.15 -0.16
N THR A 205 21.04 1.02 -0.41
CA THR A 205 20.28 1.97 -1.24
C THR A 205 20.24 3.37 -0.64
N ILE A 206 19.80 3.50 0.62
CA ILE A 206 19.71 4.82 1.26
C ILE A 206 21.09 5.44 1.47
N THR A 207 22.09 4.64 1.88
CA THR A 207 23.49 5.09 2.03
C THR A 207 24.04 5.61 0.71
N GLY A 208 23.95 4.82 -0.37
CA GLY A 208 24.57 5.16 -1.65
C GLY A 208 23.91 6.35 -2.33
N VAL A 209 22.56 6.38 -2.35
CA VAL A 209 21.83 7.53 -2.91
C VAL A 209 22.10 8.79 -2.09
N ALA A 210 22.08 8.71 -0.75
CA ALA A 210 22.35 9.86 0.12
C ALA A 210 23.76 10.43 -0.09
N ARG A 211 24.79 9.58 -0.14
CA ARG A 211 26.17 10.02 -0.39
C ARG A 211 26.29 10.78 -1.72
N TYR A 212 25.68 10.25 -2.78
CA TYR A 212 25.67 10.95 -4.07
C TYR A 212 24.91 12.27 -4.01
N LEU A 213 23.66 12.27 -3.51
CA LEU A 213 22.82 13.48 -3.49
C LEU A 213 23.42 14.57 -2.61
N LYS A 214 23.92 14.24 -1.41
CA LYS A 214 24.57 15.22 -0.53
C LYS A 214 25.89 15.74 -1.11
N SER A 215 26.59 14.98 -1.96
CA SER A 215 27.75 15.49 -2.72
C SER A 215 27.37 16.56 -3.76
N LYS A 216 26.11 16.56 -4.23
CA LYS A 216 25.58 17.57 -5.16
C LYS A 216 24.96 18.75 -4.43
N ASN A 217 24.19 18.47 -3.39
CA ASN A 217 23.57 19.48 -2.54
C ASN A 217 23.45 18.94 -1.09
N PRO A 218 24.26 19.43 -0.14
CA PRO A 218 24.26 18.93 1.24
C PRO A 218 22.95 19.25 1.99
N ASN A 219 22.12 20.18 1.47
CA ASN A 219 20.84 20.54 2.08
C ASN A 219 19.71 19.54 1.78
N ILE A 220 19.90 18.59 0.86
CA ILE A 220 18.91 17.55 0.59
C ILE A 220 18.70 16.72 1.87
N LYS A 221 17.43 16.56 2.23
CA LYS A 221 17.01 15.78 3.39
C LYS A 221 16.86 14.31 3.02
N ILE A 222 17.51 13.45 3.77
CA ILE A 222 17.49 12.00 3.61
C ILE A 222 16.66 11.43 4.75
N ILE A 223 15.56 10.77 4.41
CA ILE A 223 14.57 10.27 5.36
C ILE A 223 14.46 8.76 5.22
N ALA A 224 14.65 8.04 6.33
CA ALA A 224 14.49 6.60 6.41
C ALA A 224 13.10 6.24 6.92
N ALA A 225 12.32 5.53 6.11
CA ALA A 225 11.11 4.87 6.55
C ALA A 225 11.46 3.49 7.14
N ASP A 226 11.00 3.18 8.34
CA ASP A 226 11.38 1.97 9.08
C ASP A 226 10.13 1.25 9.59
N PRO A 227 9.97 -0.07 9.38
CA PRO A 227 8.81 -0.79 9.90
C PRO A 227 8.79 -0.78 11.43
N MET A 228 7.61 -0.59 12.02
CA MET A 228 7.44 -0.78 13.46
C MET A 228 7.85 -2.22 13.85
N GLY A 229 8.78 -2.32 14.79
CA GLY A 229 9.41 -3.59 15.19
C GLY A 229 10.84 -3.76 14.71
N SER A 230 11.33 -2.93 13.77
CA SER A 230 12.77 -2.81 13.55
C SER A 230 13.46 -2.01 14.67
N VAL A 231 14.74 -2.31 14.91
CA VAL A 231 15.57 -1.58 15.87
C VAL A 231 16.21 -0.31 15.29
N LEU A 232 16.22 -0.14 13.96
CA LEU A 232 17.06 0.87 13.29
C LEU A 232 16.68 2.30 13.68
N ALA A 233 15.39 2.63 13.69
CA ALA A 233 14.92 3.95 14.09
C ALA A 233 15.27 4.29 15.54
N GLU A 234 15.17 3.33 16.47
CA GLU A 234 15.50 3.57 17.88
C GLU A 234 17.01 3.71 18.10
N LEU A 235 17.82 2.87 17.45
CA LEU A 235 19.29 3.00 17.46
C LEU A 235 19.73 4.36 16.91
N TRP A 236 19.12 4.82 15.80
CA TRP A 236 19.44 6.14 15.26
C TRP A 236 19.07 7.28 16.22
N ARG A 237 17.86 7.24 16.81
CA ARG A 237 17.39 8.28 17.76
C ARG A 237 18.23 8.33 19.03
N SER A 238 18.67 7.16 19.51
CA SER A 238 19.52 7.02 20.70
C SER A 238 21.01 7.18 20.41
N LYS A 239 21.41 7.47 19.15
CA LYS A 239 22.82 7.54 18.72
C LYS A 239 23.63 6.27 19.06
N GLY A 240 22.97 5.11 19.03
CA GLY A 240 23.57 3.81 19.31
C GLY A 240 23.67 3.46 20.80
N GLU A 241 23.18 4.31 21.71
CA GLU A 241 23.21 4.05 23.15
C GLU A 241 22.03 3.18 23.64
N GLY A 242 20.95 3.14 22.86
CA GLY A 242 19.76 2.34 23.14
C GLY A 242 19.99 0.85 22.93
N HIS A 243 19.20 0.03 23.65
CA HIS A 243 19.18 -1.43 23.50
C HIS A 243 17.77 -1.90 23.09
N PRO A 244 17.28 -1.46 21.91
CA PRO A 244 15.96 -1.84 21.43
C PRO A 244 15.81 -3.35 21.30
N THR A 245 14.60 -3.83 21.58
CA THR A 245 14.22 -5.20 21.28
C THR A 245 13.33 -5.19 20.04
N GLY A 246 13.79 -5.87 18.98
CA GLY A 246 12.99 -6.01 17.75
C GLY A 246 11.69 -6.77 17.99
N ALA A 247 10.67 -6.45 17.20
CA ALA A 247 9.39 -7.15 17.19
C ALA A 247 9.09 -7.67 15.76
N PRO A 248 8.38 -8.81 15.61
CA PRO A 248 7.99 -9.30 14.30
C PRO A 248 7.06 -8.34 13.56
N TYR A 249 7.26 -8.20 12.25
CA TYR A 249 6.40 -7.47 11.31
C TYR A 249 6.26 -8.27 10.00
N LYS A 250 5.26 -7.89 9.18
CA LYS A 250 4.84 -8.61 7.98
C LYS A 250 5.42 -8.05 6.70
N VAL A 251 5.72 -6.74 6.63
CA VAL A 251 6.40 -6.14 5.47
C VAL A 251 7.76 -6.82 5.27
N GLU A 252 8.11 -7.12 4.02
CA GLU A 252 9.33 -7.85 3.67
C GLU A 252 10.37 -6.94 3.00
N GLY A 253 11.65 -7.19 3.30
CA GLY A 253 12.80 -6.58 2.59
C GLY A 253 13.34 -5.27 3.20
N VAL A 254 12.78 -4.82 4.31
CA VAL A 254 13.15 -3.60 5.05
C VAL A 254 13.13 -3.85 6.55
N GLY A 255 13.79 -3.00 7.33
CA GLY A 255 14.00 -3.17 8.76
C GLY A 255 15.06 -4.24 9.07
N GLN A 256 15.70 -4.12 10.23
CA GLN A 256 16.66 -5.08 10.78
C GLN A 256 16.56 -5.18 12.32
N ASP A 257 17.21 -6.21 12.87
CA ASP A 257 17.45 -6.45 14.30
C ASP A 257 18.86 -5.98 14.77
N CYS A 258 19.72 -5.60 13.82
CA CYS A 258 21.03 -4.99 14.03
C CYS A 258 21.35 -3.99 12.90
N VAL A 259 22.39 -3.18 13.05
CA VAL A 259 22.83 -2.22 12.01
C VAL A 259 23.75 -2.93 11.01
N PRO A 260 23.38 -3.04 9.72
CA PRO A 260 24.28 -3.57 8.70
C PRO A 260 25.48 -2.65 8.45
N GLU A 261 26.64 -3.21 8.07
CA GLU A 261 27.83 -2.41 7.77
C GLU A 261 27.66 -1.50 6.53
N THR A 262 26.77 -1.89 5.62
CA THR A 262 26.41 -1.08 4.44
C THR A 262 25.45 0.08 4.74
N LEU A 263 24.92 0.18 5.97
CA LEU A 263 24.08 1.29 6.44
C LEU A 263 24.93 2.36 7.14
N ASP A 264 25.07 3.52 6.50
CA ASP A 264 25.69 4.70 7.11
C ASP A 264 24.61 5.57 7.75
N MET A 265 24.41 5.45 9.06
CA MET A 265 23.38 6.23 9.77
C MET A 265 23.65 7.74 9.78
N SER A 266 24.89 8.18 9.54
CA SER A 266 25.27 9.60 9.61
C SER A 266 24.71 10.43 8.45
N VAL A 267 24.33 9.78 7.34
CA VAL A 267 23.76 10.46 6.17
C VAL A 267 22.26 10.66 6.27
N ILE A 268 21.60 10.10 7.29
CA ILE A 268 20.14 10.13 7.47
C ILE A 268 19.77 11.29 8.40
N ASP A 269 18.86 12.14 7.94
CA ASP A 269 18.37 13.33 8.66
C ASP A 269 17.14 13.03 9.55
N GLU A 270 16.33 12.02 9.20
CA GLU A 270 15.11 11.66 9.94
C GLU A 270 14.75 10.18 9.77
N PHE A 271 14.17 9.56 10.81
CA PHE A 271 13.54 8.25 10.76
C PHE A 271 12.02 8.34 11.03
N ILE A 272 11.21 7.78 10.12
CA ILE A 272 9.76 7.67 10.23
C ILE A 272 9.38 6.20 10.41
N SER A 273 8.77 5.86 11.53
CA SER A 273 8.29 4.50 11.81
C SER A 273 6.90 4.28 11.18
N VAL A 274 6.69 3.17 10.48
CA VAL A 274 5.46 2.88 9.72
C VAL A 274 4.91 1.50 10.09
N SER A 275 3.60 1.40 10.29
CA SER A 275 2.93 0.13 10.61
C SER A 275 2.73 -0.75 9.36
N ASP A 276 2.58 -2.06 9.55
CA ASP A 276 2.21 -2.98 8.45
C ASP A 276 0.88 -2.56 7.80
N LYS A 277 -0.11 -2.12 8.60
CA LYS A 277 -1.42 -1.67 8.11
C LYS A 277 -1.27 -0.49 7.15
N ASP A 278 -0.47 0.50 7.53
CA ASP A 278 -0.22 1.69 6.72
C ASP A 278 0.57 1.36 5.45
N ALA A 279 1.59 0.53 5.57
CA ALA A 279 2.43 0.09 4.46
C ALA A 279 1.60 -0.65 3.39
N PHE A 280 0.83 -1.66 3.80
CA PHE A 280 0.03 -2.45 2.85
C PHE A 280 -1.16 -1.66 2.30
N SER A 281 -1.82 -0.85 3.13
CA SER A 281 -2.88 0.05 2.64
C SER A 281 -2.34 0.98 1.56
N MET A 282 -1.16 1.57 1.77
CA MET A 282 -0.53 2.43 0.77
C MET A 282 -0.11 1.66 -0.49
N ALA A 283 0.44 0.45 -0.38
CA ALA A 283 0.77 -0.37 -1.56
C ALA A 283 -0.48 -0.68 -2.41
N ARG A 284 -1.60 -1.01 -1.77
CA ARG A 284 -2.89 -1.22 -2.46
C ARG A 284 -3.44 0.07 -3.07
N ARG A 285 -3.26 1.22 -2.42
CA ARG A 285 -3.60 2.53 -2.97
C ARG A 285 -2.75 2.88 -4.20
N LEU A 286 -1.44 2.67 -4.16
CA LEU A 286 -0.57 2.85 -5.35
C LEU A 286 -1.05 2.00 -6.52
N THR A 287 -1.47 0.75 -6.27
CA THR A 287 -2.01 -0.12 -7.32
C THR A 287 -3.35 0.40 -7.86
N ARG A 288 -4.30 0.74 -6.98
CA ARG A 288 -5.67 1.12 -7.37
C ARG A 288 -5.79 2.54 -7.93
N GLU A 289 -5.02 3.47 -7.37
CA GLU A 289 -5.12 4.90 -7.69
C GLU A 289 -4.11 5.31 -8.76
N GLU A 290 -2.89 4.75 -8.77
CA GLU A 290 -1.83 5.11 -9.74
C GLU A 290 -1.61 4.05 -10.84
N GLY A 291 -2.18 2.85 -10.70
CA GLY A 291 -1.86 1.72 -11.59
C GLY A 291 -0.45 1.16 -11.38
N ILE A 292 0.19 1.45 -10.25
CA ILE A 292 1.56 1.04 -9.94
C ILE A 292 1.54 -0.21 -9.06
N PHE A 293 1.86 -1.36 -9.65
CA PHE A 293 1.78 -2.67 -8.98
C PHE A 293 3.07 -3.04 -8.26
N VAL A 294 3.12 -2.75 -6.95
CA VAL A 294 4.36 -2.80 -6.14
C VAL A 294 4.23 -3.61 -4.84
N GLY A 295 5.36 -3.94 -4.22
CA GLY A 295 5.41 -4.64 -2.94
C GLY A 295 5.09 -3.78 -1.70
N GLY A 296 5.03 -4.44 -0.55
CA GLY A 296 4.75 -3.79 0.75
C GLY A 296 5.81 -2.77 1.17
N SER A 297 7.08 -3.00 0.83
CA SER A 297 8.16 -2.05 1.13
C SER A 297 8.00 -0.73 0.37
N ALA A 298 7.57 -0.77 -0.89
CA ALA A 298 7.22 0.44 -1.64
C ALA A 298 6.06 1.19 -1.00
N GLY A 299 5.03 0.48 -0.51
CA GLY A 299 3.94 1.07 0.25
C GLY A 299 4.40 1.75 1.55
N LEU A 300 5.29 1.11 2.30
CA LEU A 300 5.90 1.67 3.52
C LEU A 300 6.63 3.00 3.23
N ILE A 301 7.49 3.03 2.22
CA ILE A 301 8.29 4.21 1.88
C ILE A 301 7.38 5.31 1.29
N ALA A 302 6.43 4.95 0.43
CA ALA A 302 5.46 5.90 -0.13
C ALA A 302 4.56 6.50 0.95
N HIS A 303 4.16 5.74 1.97
CA HIS A 303 3.38 6.26 3.09
C HIS A 303 4.16 7.33 3.87
N ALA A 304 5.41 7.04 4.22
CA ALA A 304 6.30 8.01 4.86
C ALA A 304 6.51 9.25 3.98
N ALA A 305 6.77 9.06 2.67
CA ALA A 305 7.01 10.14 1.74
C ALA A 305 5.77 11.03 1.53
N LEU A 306 4.58 10.45 1.49
CA LEU A 306 3.32 11.19 1.42
C LEU A 306 3.11 12.04 2.68
N ASN A 307 3.45 11.52 3.85
CA ASN A 307 3.38 12.28 5.10
C ASN A 307 4.39 13.44 5.13
N VAL A 308 5.61 13.22 4.61
CA VAL A 308 6.61 14.29 4.43
C VAL A 308 6.09 15.35 3.46
N ALA A 309 5.60 14.95 2.29
CA ALA A 309 5.07 15.87 1.28
C ALA A 309 3.90 16.72 1.83
N ARG A 310 2.99 16.09 2.59
CA ARG A 310 1.87 16.76 3.27
C ARG A 310 2.33 17.72 4.36
N ARG A 311 3.37 17.35 5.12
CA ARG A 311 3.94 18.20 6.18
C ARG A 311 4.63 19.45 5.61
N LEU A 312 5.31 19.30 4.48
CA LEU A 312 5.95 20.42 3.78
C LEU A 312 4.92 21.35 3.12
N ASP A 313 3.97 20.75 2.40
CA ASP A 313 2.96 21.43 1.57
C ASP A 313 3.52 22.65 0.80
N ASP A 314 4.66 22.47 0.13
CA ASP A 314 5.41 23.52 -0.58
C ASP A 314 5.61 23.11 -2.05
N PRO A 315 5.06 23.87 -3.02
CA PRO A 315 5.22 23.54 -4.44
C PRO A 315 6.66 23.65 -4.96
N GLU A 316 7.55 24.37 -4.27
CA GLU A 316 8.97 24.49 -4.64
C GLU A 316 9.82 23.33 -4.10
N ALA A 317 9.31 22.58 -3.13
CA ALA A 317 9.94 21.35 -2.66
C ALA A 317 9.69 20.20 -3.65
N MET A 318 10.50 19.14 -3.58
CA MET A 318 10.28 17.92 -4.35
C MET A 318 10.71 16.72 -3.52
N VAL A 319 9.74 15.83 -3.25
CA VAL A 319 9.95 14.58 -2.54
C VAL A 319 10.10 13.46 -3.54
N VAL A 320 11.22 12.73 -3.49
CA VAL A 320 11.41 11.49 -4.24
C VAL A 320 11.37 10.31 -3.27
N THR A 321 10.50 9.35 -3.56
CA THR A 321 10.35 8.07 -2.87
C THR A 321 10.82 6.91 -3.75
N PHE A 322 10.90 5.71 -3.18
CA PHE A 322 11.45 4.53 -3.85
C PHE A 322 10.42 3.41 -3.98
N LEU A 323 10.28 2.87 -5.19
CA LEU A 323 9.35 1.78 -5.51
C LEU A 323 10.16 0.51 -5.79
N CYS A 324 10.39 -0.26 -4.73
CA CYS A 324 11.46 -1.26 -4.67
C CYS A 324 11.29 -2.46 -5.59
N ASP A 325 10.10 -3.07 -5.64
CA ASP A 325 9.84 -4.32 -6.33
C ASP A 325 8.38 -4.49 -6.74
N THR A 326 8.15 -5.47 -7.62
CA THR A 326 6.85 -5.80 -8.20
C THR A 326 5.87 -6.38 -7.18
N GLY A 327 4.58 -6.08 -7.35
CA GLY A 327 3.51 -6.62 -6.50
C GLY A 327 3.27 -8.13 -6.66
N GLU A 328 3.75 -8.74 -7.76
CA GLU A 328 3.53 -10.16 -8.10
C GLU A 328 4.05 -11.12 -7.02
N ARG A 329 5.10 -10.71 -6.30
CA ARG A 329 5.74 -11.46 -5.21
C ARG A 329 4.84 -11.59 -3.97
N TYR A 330 3.73 -10.85 -3.95
CA TYR A 330 2.86 -10.68 -2.78
C TYR A 330 1.38 -10.98 -3.09
N LEU A 331 1.09 -11.64 -4.21
CA LEU A 331 -0.27 -11.99 -4.62
C LEU A 331 -1.03 -12.83 -3.58
N SER A 332 -0.36 -13.81 -2.98
CA SER A 332 -0.92 -14.62 -1.89
C SER A 332 -0.94 -13.94 -0.52
N LYS A 333 -0.38 -12.72 -0.40
CA LYS A 333 -0.24 -11.98 0.85
C LYS A 333 -1.02 -10.66 0.82
N LEU A 334 -0.34 -9.52 0.69
CA LEU A 334 -0.96 -8.19 0.83
C LEU A 334 -2.05 -7.90 -0.22
N TYR A 335 -2.01 -8.59 -1.36
CA TYR A 335 -3.04 -8.49 -2.41
C TYR A 335 -4.18 -9.51 -2.25
N ASN A 336 -4.06 -10.43 -1.30
CA ASN A 336 -5.13 -11.35 -0.90
C ASN A 336 -5.92 -10.74 0.28
N ASP A 337 -7.20 -10.44 0.06
CA ASP A 337 -8.08 -9.87 1.09
C ASP A 337 -8.31 -10.81 2.27
N GLU A 338 -8.33 -12.13 2.06
CA GLU A 338 -8.44 -13.11 3.15
C GLU A 338 -7.21 -13.04 4.05
N TRP A 339 -6.01 -13.10 3.46
CA TRP A 339 -4.76 -12.95 4.20
C TRP A 339 -4.70 -11.62 4.95
N MET A 340 -5.13 -10.51 4.32
CA MET A 340 -5.17 -9.20 4.98
C MET A 340 -6.14 -9.19 6.19
N ARG A 341 -7.29 -9.88 6.12
CA ARG A 341 -8.24 -10.00 7.23
C ARG A 341 -7.71 -10.90 8.35
N GLU A 342 -7.15 -12.06 8.01
CA GLU A 342 -6.54 -12.99 8.98
C GLU A 342 -5.44 -12.31 9.80
N ASN A 343 -4.72 -11.37 9.18
CA ASN A 343 -3.66 -10.61 9.82
C ASN A 343 -4.14 -9.28 10.43
N GLN A 344 -5.46 -9.00 10.46
CA GLN A 344 -6.07 -7.79 11.02
C GLN A 344 -5.60 -6.48 10.34
N LEU A 345 -5.23 -6.55 9.07
CA LEU A 345 -4.70 -5.45 8.25
C LEU A 345 -5.75 -4.84 7.32
N LEU A 346 -6.85 -5.57 7.08
CA LEU A 346 -8.06 -5.04 6.43
C LEU A 346 -9.12 -4.84 7.52
N ASP A 347 -9.75 -3.68 7.54
CA ASP A 347 -10.98 -3.52 8.33
C ASP A 347 -12.03 -4.50 7.81
N ALA A 348 -12.83 -5.08 8.71
CA ALA A 348 -13.90 -5.98 8.33
C ALA A 348 -14.80 -5.30 7.27
N PRO A 349 -15.24 -6.01 6.21
CA PRO A 349 -16.15 -5.44 5.24
C PRO A 349 -17.38 -4.91 5.99
N GLN A 350 -17.56 -3.59 5.97
CA GLN A 350 -18.76 -2.99 6.54
C GLN A 350 -19.93 -3.46 5.71
N THR A 351 -20.87 -4.15 6.36
CA THR A 351 -22.13 -4.51 5.72
C THR A 351 -22.81 -3.21 5.32
N SER A 352 -23.14 -3.05 4.04
CA SER A 352 -23.90 -1.90 3.60
C SER A 352 -25.38 -2.11 3.84
N ILE A 353 -26.15 -1.03 3.88
CA ILE A 353 -27.61 -1.12 3.94
C ILE A 353 -28.21 -1.77 2.68
N ALA A 354 -27.55 -1.63 1.52
CA ALA A 354 -27.93 -2.36 0.32
C ALA A 354 -27.86 -3.88 0.52
N ASP A 355 -26.87 -4.40 1.24
CA ASP A 355 -26.72 -5.85 1.50
C ASP A 355 -27.85 -6.38 2.39
N VAL A 356 -28.33 -5.58 3.36
CA VAL A 356 -29.47 -5.93 4.21
C VAL A 356 -30.76 -6.06 3.40
N LEU A 357 -30.97 -5.16 2.43
CA LEU A 357 -32.16 -5.17 1.59
C LEU A 357 -32.09 -6.14 0.41
N GLY A 358 -30.88 -6.45 -0.09
CA GLY A 358 -30.67 -7.36 -1.23
C GLY A 358 -31.07 -8.82 -0.96
N ASN A 359 -31.23 -9.20 0.31
CA ASN A 359 -31.78 -10.51 0.72
C ASN A 359 -33.32 -10.56 0.70
N LYS A 360 -34.01 -9.45 0.44
CA LYS A 360 -35.47 -9.47 0.25
C LYS A 360 -35.81 -9.95 -1.14
N ASP A 361 -36.77 -10.85 -1.23
CA ASP A 361 -37.31 -11.37 -2.49
C ASP A 361 -37.73 -10.19 -3.40
N THR A 362 -37.02 -10.01 -4.51
CA THR A 362 -37.05 -8.81 -5.37
C THR A 362 -38.35 -8.64 -6.18
N SER A 363 -39.38 -9.39 -5.85
CA SER A 363 -40.72 -9.29 -6.46
C SER A 363 -41.57 -8.14 -5.91
N ALA A 364 -41.18 -7.52 -4.78
CA ALA A 364 -41.91 -6.44 -4.12
C ALA A 364 -41.23 -5.06 -4.29
N ALA A 365 -41.15 -4.56 -5.52
CA ALA A 365 -40.61 -3.23 -5.81
C ALA A 365 -41.70 -2.15 -5.83
N ALA A 366 -42.04 -1.62 -4.64
CA ALA A 366 -42.42 -0.21 -4.41
C ALA A 366 -42.47 0.01 -2.89
N ILE A 367 -41.80 1.06 -2.38
CA ILE A 367 -42.00 1.48 -1.00
C ILE A 367 -43.48 1.82 -0.83
N VAL A 368 -44.18 1.06 0.00
CA VAL A 368 -45.58 1.35 0.36
C VAL A 368 -45.58 2.69 1.08
N SER A 369 -46.24 3.70 0.48
CA SER A 369 -46.23 5.08 0.96
C SER A 369 -47.60 5.72 0.81
N VAL A 370 -47.84 6.81 1.55
CA VAL A 370 -49.09 7.59 1.50
C VAL A 370 -48.78 9.03 1.13
N THR A 371 -49.73 9.71 0.49
CA THR A 371 -49.61 11.15 0.20
C THR A 371 -50.14 11.98 1.38
N PRO A 372 -49.68 13.23 1.57
CA PRO A 372 -50.14 14.08 2.68
C PRO A 372 -51.66 14.31 2.70
N GLY A 373 -52.28 14.37 1.51
CA GLY A 373 -53.72 14.60 1.35
C GLY A 373 -54.60 13.35 1.52
N ALA A 374 -54.02 12.15 1.68
CA ALA A 374 -54.80 10.94 1.96
C ALA A 374 -55.44 11.04 3.35
N THR A 375 -56.54 10.31 3.60
CA THR A 375 -57.14 10.26 4.94
C THR A 375 -56.41 9.26 5.83
N VAL A 376 -56.46 9.48 7.15
CA VAL A 376 -55.93 8.51 8.13
C VAL A 376 -56.52 7.11 7.93
N ARG A 377 -57.82 7.03 7.62
CA ARG A 377 -58.49 5.76 7.28
C ARG A 377 -57.88 5.06 6.06
N GLN A 378 -57.49 5.81 5.03
CA GLN A 378 -56.81 5.25 3.86
C GLN A 378 -55.41 4.74 4.21
N ALA A 379 -54.67 5.47 5.05
CA ALA A 379 -53.35 5.05 5.51
C ALA A 379 -53.41 3.75 6.33
N ILE A 380 -54.38 3.60 7.25
CA ILE A 380 -54.60 2.37 8.03
C ILE A 380 -54.93 1.19 7.12
N ARG A 381 -55.81 1.39 6.12
CA ARG A 381 -56.16 0.34 5.15
C ARG A 381 -54.96 -0.08 4.31
N LEU A 382 -54.12 0.86 3.89
CA LEU A 382 -52.92 0.57 3.12
C LEU A 382 -51.92 -0.25 3.95
N MET A 383 -51.71 0.15 5.21
CA MET A 383 -50.87 -0.60 6.16
C MET A 383 -51.36 -2.04 6.34
N ALA A 384 -52.66 -2.23 6.56
CA ALA A 384 -53.26 -3.56 6.69
C ALA A 384 -53.17 -4.40 5.39
N LEU A 385 -53.34 -3.78 4.22
CA LEU A 385 -53.26 -4.46 2.93
C LEU A 385 -51.87 -5.01 2.64
N HIS A 386 -50.83 -4.28 3.05
CA HIS A 386 -49.43 -4.64 2.81
C HIS A 386 -48.75 -5.32 4.01
N ASP A 387 -49.51 -5.62 5.06
CA ASP A 387 -49.01 -6.20 6.32
C ASP A 387 -47.81 -5.42 6.91
N VAL A 388 -47.91 -4.09 6.88
CA VAL A 388 -46.90 -3.18 7.44
C VAL A 388 -47.49 -2.32 8.55
N SER A 389 -46.71 -2.09 9.61
CA SER A 389 -47.15 -1.31 10.78
C SER A 389 -46.85 0.19 10.68
N GLN A 390 -46.17 0.61 9.61
CA GLN A 390 -45.75 1.98 9.37
C GLN A 390 -45.45 2.22 7.90
N VAL A 391 -45.70 3.44 7.42
CA VAL A 391 -45.40 3.87 6.05
C VAL A 391 -44.88 5.31 6.02
N PRO A 392 -43.95 5.64 5.11
CA PRO A 392 -43.53 7.03 4.86
C PRO A 392 -44.66 7.83 4.19
N VAL A 393 -44.72 9.11 4.54
CA VAL A 393 -45.55 10.11 3.85
C VAL A 393 -44.69 10.77 2.78
N MET A 394 -45.08 10.62 1.52
CA MET A 394 -44.31 11.06 0.36
C MET A 394 -45.07 12.15 -0.40
N ASP A 395 -44.41 13.28 -0.63
CA ASP A 395 -44.84 14.31 -1.58
C ASP A 395 -43.91 14.27 -2.80
N GLY A 396 -44.40 13.65 -3.88
CA GLY A 396 -43.56 13.28 -5.02
C GLY A 396 -42.43 12.34 -4.59
N THR A 397 -41.18 12.78 -4.75
CA THR A 397 -39.98 12.02 -4.38
C THR A 397 -39.43 12.36 -2.99
N VAL A 398 -40.06 13.29 -2.27
CA VAL A 398 -39.59 13.79 -0.97
C VAL A 398 -40.40 13.16 0.16
N CYS A 399 -39.73 12.58 1.15
CA CYS A 399 -40.39 12.14 2.37
C CYS A 399 -40.62 13.33 3.29
N VAL A 400 -41.88 13.65 3.55
CA VAL A 400 -42.31 14.82 4.34
C VAL A 400 -42.82 14.45 5.73
N GLY A 401 -43.06 13.17 5.99
CA GLY A 401 -43.52 12.67 7.28
C GLY A 401 -43.53 11.15 7.37
N SER A 402 -44.01 10.63 8.49
CA SER A 402 -44.24 9.20 8.68
C SER A 402 -45.57 8.94 9.40
N VAL A 403 -46.17 7.78 9.16
CA VAL A 403 -47.34 7.33 9.92
C VAL A 403 -47.11 5.91 10.44
N ALA A 404 -47.51 5.67 11.69
CA ALA A 404 -47.41 4.37 12.34
C ALA A 404 -48.75 3.98 12.95
N GLU A 405 -49.14 2.72 12.77
CA GLU A 405 -50.41 2.16 13.23
C GLU A 405 -50.62 2.39 14.74
N SER A 406 -49.58 2.19 15.57
CA SER A 406 -49.69 2.36 17.02
C SER A 406 -50.06 3.79 17.44
N GLN A 407 -49.58 4.80 16.69
CA GLN A 407 -49.85 6.20 16.97
C GLN A 407 -51.24 6.58 16.48
N LEU A 408 -51.60 6.16 15.27
CA LEU A 408 -52.93 6.40 14.72
C LEU A 408 -54.01 5.73 15.59
N THR A 409 -53.76 4.53 16.10
CA THR A 409 -54.66 3.85 17.05
C THR A 409 -54.81 4.64 18.34
N THR A 410 -53.71 5.13 18.91
CA THR A 410 -53.77 5.95 20.14
C THR A 410 -54.53 7.26 19.93
N LYS A 411 -54.27 7.96 18.81
CA LYS A 411 -54.98 9.20 18.44
C LYS A 411 -56.46 8.94 18.17
N SER A 412 -56.80 7.83 17.49
CA SER A 412 -58.18 7.49 17.13
C SER A 412 -59.03 7.01 18.32
N LEU A 413 -58.41 6.39 19.34
CA LEU A 413 -59.09 6.04 20.59
C LEU A 413 -59.42 7.27 21.43
N ALA A 414 -58.56 8.31 21.36
CA ALA A 414 -58.79 9.58 22.05
C ALA A 414 -59.82 10.46 21.31
N ASP A 415 -59.78 10.47 19.98
CA ASP A 415 -60.74 11.18 19.13
C ASP A 415 -61.03 10.40 17.83
N PRO A 416 -62.20 9.77 17.70
CA PRO A 416 -62.59 9.03 16.51
C PRO A 416 -62.62 9.86 15.22
N LYS A 417 -62.73 11.20 15.30
CA LYS A 417 -62.75 12.09 14.12
C LYS A 417 -61.41 12.15 13.39
N VAL A 418 -60.31 11.79 14.07
CA VAL A 418 -58.97 11.71 13.47
C VAL A 418 -58.93 10.77 12.25
N LEU A 419 -59.80 9.77 12.19
CA LEU A 419 -59.90 8.86 11.05
C LEU A 419 -60.27 9.55 9.73
N ASP A 420 -60.98 10.68 9.82
CA ASP A 420 -61.45 11.45 8.68
C ASP A 420 -60.55 12.67 8.39
N HIS A 421 -59.52 12.92 9.21
CA HIS A 421 -58.51 13.94 8.96
C HIS A 421 -57.52 13.51 7.87
N THR A 422 -56.77 14.49 7.33
CA THR A 422 -55.68 14.21 6.40
C THR A 422 -54.49 13.60 7.12
N VAL A 423 -53.66 12.86 6.38
CA VAL A 423 -52.40 12.31 6.89
C VAL A 423 -51.48 13.45 7.34
N SER A 424 -51.44 14.59 6.63
CA SER A 424 -50.66 15.76 7.07
C SER A 424 -51.01 16.28 8.45
N ASP A 425 -52.28 16.16 8.88
CA ASP A 425 -52.73 16.63 10.19
C ASP A 425 -52.36 15.66 11.34
N ALA A 426 -52.08 14.40 10.99
CA ALA A 426 -51.90 13.31 11.95
C ALA A 426 -50.52 12.64 11.89
N MET A 427 -49.69 12.96 10.90
CA MET A 427 -48.37 12.38 10.69
C MET A 427 -47.34 12.85 11.73
N ASP A 428 -46.28 12.08 11.84
CA ASP A 428 -45.08 12.36 12.62
C ASP A 428 -43.93 12.82 11.70
N GLN A 429 -42.77 13.12 12.28
CA GLN A 429 -41.57 13.53 11.55
C GLN A 429 -41.16 12.49 10.50
N PRO A 430 -40.54 12.91 9.38
CA PRO A 430 -40.07 12.00 8.34
C PRO A 430 -39.03 11.02 8.88
N PHE A 431 -38.96 9.84 8.29
CA PHE A 431 -37.91 8.88 8.62
C PHE A 431 -36.53 9.42 8.24
N PRO A 432 -35.47 9.12 9.01
CA PRO A 432 -34.10 9.41 8.60
C PRO A 432 -33.78 8.75 7.25
N ILE A 433 -33.10 9.50 6.38
CA ILE A 433 -32.65 9.01 5.07
C ILE A 433 -31.16 8.67 5.15
N VAL A 434 -30.79 7.49 4.65
CA VAL A 434 -29.42 6.98 4.60
C VAL A 434 -29.05 6.60 3.16
N GLU A 435 -27.77 6.72 2.81
CA GLU A 435 -27.29 6.25 1.50
C GLU A 435 -27.13 4.72 1.49
N SER A 436 -27.28 4.10 0.32
CA SER A 436 -27.25 2.64 0.17
C SER A 436 -25.92 1.99 0.57
N ASP A 437 -24.81 2.73 0.48
CA ASP A 437 -23.46 2.29 0.85
C ASP A 437 -23.13 2.52 2.34
N GLN A 438 -24.04 3.13 3.10
CA GLN A 438 -23.84 3.40 4.51
C GLN A 438 -23.84 2.11 5.32
N ALA A 439 -22.95 2.05 6.32
CA ALA A 439 -22.76 0.88 7.15
C ALA A 439 -23.92 0.59 8.10
N VAL A 440 -24.28 -0.70 8.21
CA VAL A 440 -25.37 -1.18 9.06
C VAL A 440 -25.22 -0.74 10.51
N GLU A 441 -24.01 -0.72 11.06
CA GLU A 441 -23.75 -0.30 12.45
C GLU A 441 -24.06 1.17 12.69
N SER A 442 -23.83 2.02 11.68
CA SER A 442 -24.17 3.45 11.74
C SER A 442 -25.67 3.66 11.64
N VAL A 443 -26.34 2.86 10.82
CA VAL A 443 -27.80 2.92 10.65
C VAL A 443 -28.55 2.32 11.84
N ALA A 444 -28.02 1.27 12.47
CA ALA A 444 -28.57 0.69 13.69
C ALA A 444 -28.69 1.72 14.83
N LYS A 445 -27.79 2.71 14.88
CA LYS A 445 -27.86 3.83 15.83
C LYS A 445 -29.03 4.78 15.56
N LEU A 446 -29.46 4.89 14.30
CA LEU A 446 -30.62 5.70 13.91
C LEU A 446 -31.93 5.00 14.23
N LEU A 447 -31.95 3.66 14.26
CA LEU A 447 -33.12 2.84 14.59
C LEU A 447 -33.36 2.83 16.11
N SER A 448 -34.12 3.81 16.60
CA SER A 448 -34.42 4.02 18.02
C SER A 448 -35.89 3.68 18.37
N LYS A 449 -36.31 3.90 19.63
CA LYS A 449 -37.75 3.83 19.97
C LYS A 449 -38.58 4.92 19.29
N SER A 450 -37.97 6.07 18.97
CA SER A 450 -38.61 7.18 18.27
C SER A 450 -38.51 7.06 16.74
N ASN A 451 -37.47 6.40 16.22
CA ASN A 451 -37.25 6.19 14.79
C ASN A 451 -37.26 4.69 14.47
N ARG A 452 -38.42 4.19 14.08
CA ARG A 452 -38.64 2.74 13.88
C ARG A 452 -38.20 2.21 12.51
N ALA A 453 -37.95 3.10 11.57
CA ALA A 453 -37.42 2.79 10.25
C ALA A 453 -36.51 3.91 9.75
N VAL A 454 -35.69 3.55 8.77
CA VAL A 454 -34.93 4.49 7.94
C VAL A 454 -35.24 4.24 6.47
N LEU A 455 -35.14 5.28 5.66
CA LEU A 455 -35.30 5.20 4.22
C LEU A 455 -33.93 5.10 3.55
N MET A 456 -33.76 4.11 2.67
CA MET A 456 -32.55 3.95 1.87
C MET A 456 -32.71 4.74 0.57
N ARG A 457 -31.76 5.64 0.32
CA ARG A 457 -31.59 6.35 -0.94
C ARG A 457 -30.45 5.73 -1.76
N LYS A 458 -30.69 5.60 -3.06
CA LYS A 458 -29.69 5.19 -4.04
C LYS A 458 -29.94 5.98 -5.33
N ASP A 459 -28.87 6.52 -5.92
CA ASP A 459 -28.92 7.35 -7.13
C ASP A 459 -29.91 8.52 -7.01
N GLY A 460 -30.02 9.12 -5.82
CA GLY A 460 -30.92 10.25 -5.54
C GLY A 460 -32.40 9.87 -5.34
N ILE A 461 -32.75 8.58 -5.44
CA ILE A 461 -34.12 8.09 -5.32
C ILE A 461 -34.26 7.22 -4.07
N ILE A 462 -35.37 7.34 -3.34
CA ILE A 462 -35.65 6.45 -2.22
C ILE A 462 -36.08 5.09 -2.78
N GLN A 463 -35.30 4.05 -2.49
CA GLN A 463 -35.46 2.71 -3.08
C GLN A 463 -35.82 1.62 -2.06
N GLY A 464 -35.67 1.87 -0.75
CA GLY A 464 -36.11 0.92 0.27
C GLY A 464 -36.42 1.56 1.62
N ILE A 465 -37.04 0.76 2.48
CA ILE A 465 -37.23 1.05 3.89
C ILE A 465 -36.59 -0.07 4.71
N VAL A 466 -35.79 0.30 5.70
CA VAL A 466 -35.11 -0.65 6.60
C VAL A 466 -35.66 -0.46 8.01
N THR A 467 -36.08 -1.55 8.60
CA THR A 467 -36.59 -1.64 9.97
C THR A 467 -35.59 -2.37 10.87
N ARG A 468 -35.84 -2.36 12.18
CA ARG A 468 -35.07 -3.17 13.13
C ARG A 468 -35.18 -4.67 12.85
N TYR A 469 -36.32 -5.13 12.34
CA TYR A 469 -36.53 -6.52 11.99
C TYR A 469 -35.58 -6.94 10.86
N ASP A 470 -35.49 -6.12 9.80
CA ASP A 470 -34.61 -6.40 8.66
C ASP A 470 -33.14 -6.51 9.06
N VAL A 471 -32.69 -5.64 9.97
CA VAL A 471 -31.32 -5.69 10.51
C VAL A 471 -31.11 -6.96 11.35
N LEU A 472 -32.08 -7.33 12.19
CA LEU A 472 -32.00 -8.53 13.03
C LEU A 472 -32.01 -9.81 12.19
N GLU A 473 -32.90 -9.91 11.21
CA GLU A 473 -33.02 -11.04 10.29
C GLU A 473 -31.70 -11.23 9.52
N TYR A 474 -31.14 -10.15 8.97
CA TYR A 474 -29.84 -10.20 8.31
C TYR A 474 -28.72 -10.69 9.24
N LEU A 475 -28.68 -10.24 10.50
CA LEU A 475 -27.69 -10.69 11.48
C LEU A 475 -27.86 -12.17 11.85
N MET A 476 -29.10 -12.66 11.93
CA MET A 476 -29.40 -14.07 12.23
C MET A 476 -28.95 -15.01 11.12
N HIS A 477 -29.07 -14.62 9.85
CA HIS A 477 -28.65 -15.44 8.71
C HIS A 477 -27.13 -15.49 8.47
N ARG A 478 -26.35 -14.71 9.23
CA ARG A 478 -24.90 -14.62 9.12
C ARG A 478 -24.13 -15.40 10.20
N SER A 479 -24.85 -16.01 11.14
CA SER A 479 -24.31 -16.75 12.29
C SER A 479 -23.99 -18.20 11.97
#